data_AF-A0AA37MUL6-F1
#
_entry.id   AF-A0AA37MUL6-F1
#
_cell.length_a   1.000
_cell.length_b   1.000
_cell.length_c   1.000
_cell.angle_alpha   90.00
_cell.angle_beta   90.00
_cell.angle_gamma   90.00
#
_symmetry.space_group_name_H-M   'P 1'
#
loop_
_entity.id
_entity.type
_entity.pdbx_description
1 polymer ?
#
loop_
_entity_poly.entity_id
_entity_poly.type
_entity_poly.pdbx_seq_one_letter_code
_entity_poly.pdbx_strand_id
1 'polypeptide(L)'
;MTDLDDWPKTLRLTSAQVDSFLPEASADEIGRVRQWWEELFFPESKSVKWFTEWLALTQHEQSKHPEQPEKTELPKHFDPGPYQQVINFLQKTGDTSGLDTIYIRSKNEERHQACKDSNILTFPGCVYLSAAFLVGYGRRLVIAVIASILFVVFGAYVFRKQEKPKFKKKFIAPTVTDSVSPATHTPSDEYVPLRWAYSFDMFIPLIKLRDKHYNDVDFTGKIRFYLYAHKLAGWILGTFIVASIVSLTK
;
A
#
# COMPACT_ATOMS: atom_id res chain seq x y z
N MET A 1 32.39 4.18 12.98
CA MET A 1 33.22 3.11 12.42
C MET A 1 32.60 1.81 12.87
N THR A 2 31.70 1.30 12.05
CA THR A 2 30.94 0.05 12.23
C THR A 2 30.79 -0.51 10.81
N ASP A 3 31.30 -1.72 10.62
CA ASP A 3 31.31 -2.43 9.34
C ASP A 3 29.92 -2.47 8.70
N LEU A 4 29.86 -2.09 7.43
CA LEU A 4 28.66 -2.16 6.59
C LEU A 4 28.57 -3.49 5.82
N ASP A 5 29.39 -4.47 6.18
CA ASP A 5 29.46 -5.80 5.55
C ASP A 5 28.71 -6.90 6.33
N ASP A 6 28.10 -6.58 7.48
CA ASP A 6 27.40 -7.56 8.33
C ASP A 6 25.86 -7.46 8.24
N TRP A 7 25.35 -7.26 7.02
CA TRP A 7 23.90 -7.37 6.79
C TRP A 7 23.49 -8.86 6.83
N PRO A 8 22.47 -9.24 7.61
CA PRO A 8 22.17 -10.64 7.80
C PRO A 8 21.64 -11.26 6.50
N LYS A 9 22.28 -12.37 6.10
CA LYS A 9 21.89 -13.25 4.97
C LYS A 9 20.49 -13.89 5.14
N THR A 10 19.67 -13.43 6.08
CA THR A 10 18.39 -14.04 6.49
C THR A 10 17.16 -13.51 5.74
N LEU A 11 17.31 -12.62 4.75
CA LEU A 11 16.22 -12.18 3.87
C LEU A 11 16.38 -12.63 2.41
N ARG A 12 17.05 -13.76 2.19
CA ARG A 12 16.77 -14.56 0.99
C ARG A 12 15.70 -15.58 1.38
N LEU A 13 14.44 -15.27 1.09
CA LEU A 13 13.44 -16.32 0.90
C LEU A 13 13.98 -17.22 -0.20
N THR A 14 14.54 -18.36 0.20
CA THR A 14 14.93 -19.40 -0.75
C THR A 14 13.67 -19.89 -1.46
N SER A 15 13.76 -20.30 -2.71
CA SER A 15 12.62 -20.87 -3.45
C SER A 15 11.89 -21.96 -2.64
N ALA A 16 12.66 -22.73 -1.85
CA ALA A 16 12.15 -23.75 -0.94
C ALA A 16 11.20 -23.24 0.18
N GLN A 17 11.31 -21.98 0.64
CA GLN A 17 10.37 -21.41 1.61
C GLN A 17 9.06 -20.97 0.98
N VAL A 18 9.09 -20.55 -0.29
CA VAL A 18 7.87 -20.22 -1.05
C VAL A 18 7.06 -21.48 -1.35
N ASP A 19 7.74 -22.61 -1.62
CA ASP A 19 7.12 -23.91 -1.88
C ASP A 19 6.34 -24.45 -0.66
N SER A 20 6.71 -24.05 0.56
CA SER A 20 6.02 -24.49 1.79
C SER A 20 4.65 -23.84 2.05
N PHE A 21 4.30 -22.78 1.31
CA PHE A 21 3.01 -22.08 1.47
C PHE A 21 1.89 -22.58 0.53
N LEU A 22 2.16 -23.51 -0.38
CA LEU A 22 1.20 -24.00 -1.37
C LEU A 22 1.29 -25.53 -1.52
N PRO A 23 0.78 -26.32 -0.57
CA PRO A 23 1.05 -27.75 -0.49
C PRO A 23 0.39 -28.61 -1.60
N GLU A 24 -0.43 -28.04 -2.49
CA GLU A 24 -1.12 -28.76 -3.56
C GLU A 24 -1.15 -28.03 -4.92
N ALA A 25 -0.35 -26.98 -5.10
CA ALA A 25 -0.25 -26.35 -6.41
C ALA A 25 0.69 -27.16 -7.31
N SER A 26 0.20 -27.61 -8.47
CA SER A 26 1.04 -28.28 -9.46
C SER A 26 2.18 -27.33 -9.91
N ALA A 27 3.35 -27.88 -10.28
CA ALA A 27 4.48 -27.08 -10.77
C ALA A 27 4.07 -26.16 -11.94
N ASP A 28 3.10 -26.62 -12.75
CA ASP A 28 2.49 -25.85 -13.83
C ASP A 28 1.67 -24.64 -13.33
N GLU A 29 0.98 -24.74 -12.19
CA GLU A 29 0.25 -23.61 -11.61
C GLU A 29 1.17 -22.57 -10.99
N ILE A 30 2.24 -23.00 -10.32
CA ILE A 30 3.26 -22.09 -9.79
C ILE A 30 3.96 -21.35 -10.95
N GLY A 31 4.26 -22.07 -12.03
CA GLY A 31 4.79 -21.50 -13.28
C GLY A 31 3.84 -20.46 -13.89
N ARG A 32 2.54 -20.76 -13.99
CA ARG A 32 1.52 -19.82 -14.50
C ARG A 32 1.35 -18.60 -13.61
N VAL A 33 1.36 -18.74 -12.28
CA VAL A 33 1.24 -17.61 -11.35
C VAL A 33 2.50 -16.75 -11.38
N ARG A 34 3.70 -17.35 -11.47
CA ARG A 34 4.95 -16.60 -11.64
C ARG A 34 4.97 -15.87 -12.97
N GLN A 35 4.63 -16.53 -14.06
CA GLN A 35 4.58 -15.90 -15.38
C GLN A 35 3.56 -14.76 -15.41
N TRP A 36 2.36 -14.98 -14.87
CA TRP A 36 1.34 -13.94 -14.76
C TRP A 36 1.82 -12.78 -13.88
N TRP A 37 2.51 -13.05 -12.78
CA TRP A 37 3.11 -12.02 -11.91
C TRP A 37 4.22 -11.24 -12.64
N GLU A 38 5.12 -11.92 -13.36
CA GLU A 38 6.18 -11.28 -14.13
C GLU A 38 5.63 -10.45 -15.29
N GLU A 39 4.59 -10.91 -15.98
CA GLU A 39 3.88 -10.15 -17.02
C GLU A 39 3.12 -8.93 -16.46
N LEU A 40 2.49 -9.06 -15.28
CA LEU A 40 1.73 -7.98 -14.66
C LEU A 40 2.62 -6.88 -14.06
N PHE A 41 3.80 -7.24 -13.56
CA PHE A 41 4.69 -6.31 -12.84
C PHE A 41 5.94 -5.90 -13.63
N PHE A 42 6.32 -6.63 -14.69
CA PHE A 42 7.52 -6.37 -15.50
C PHE A 42 7.26 -6.57 -17.02
N PRO A 43 6.29 -5.85 -17.64
CA PRO A 43 5.83 -6.13 -19.00
C PRO A 43 6.87 -5.86 -20.11
N GLU A 44 8.01 -5.21 -19.80
CA GLU A 44 9.09 -5.01 -20.77
C GLU A 44 10.37 -5.75 -20.36
N SER A 45 10.49 -7.01 -20.78
CA SER A 45 11.71 -7.83 -20.70
C SER A 45 12.93 -7.23 -21.45
N LYS A 46 12.73 -6.15 -22.22
CA LYS A 46 13.82 -5.35 -22.81
C LYS A 46 14.61 -4.56 -21.76
N SER A 47 13.97 -4.20 -20.64
CA SER A 47 14.60 -3.46 -19.55
C SER A 47 15.69 -4.27 -18.84
N VAL A 48 15.50 -5.59 -18.69
CA VAL A 48 16.47 -6.47 -18.02
C VAL A 48 17.74 -6.60 -18.86
N LYS A 49 17.62 -6.79 -20.18
CA LYS A 49 18.78 -6.90 -21.08
C LYS A 49 19.56 -5.59 -21.16
N TRP A 50 18.87 -4.46 -21.35
CA TRP A 50 19.49 -3.14 -21.33
C TRP A 50 20.16 -2.84 -19.99
N PHE A 51 19.53 -3.20 -18.86
CA PHE A 51 20.09 -2.99 -17.53
C PHE A 51 21.34 -3.85 -17.29
N THR A 52 21.36 -5.11 -17.76
CA THR A 52 22.56 -5.95 -17.68
C THR A 52 23.70 -5.46 -18.58
N GLU A 53 23.40 -4.95 -19.78
CA GLU A 53 24.40 -4.36 -20.68
C GLU A 53 24.94 -3.03 -20.12
N TRP A 54 24.08 -2.20 -19.54
CA TRP A 54 24.47 -0.96 -18.87
C TRP A 54 25.31 -1.22 -17.60
N LEU A 55 24.97 -2.25 -16.81
CA LEU A 55 25.77 -2.71 -15.67
C LEU A 55 27.16 -3.19 -16.09
N ALA A 56 27.26 -3.94 -17.19
CA ALA A 56 28.54 -4.39 -17.72
C ALA A 56 29.41 -3.23 -18.21
N LEU A 57 28.81 -2.22 -18.86
CA LEU A 57 29.52 -1.03 -19.31
C LEU A 57 30.00 -0.15 -18.14
N THR A 58 29.17 0.06 -17.13
CA THR A 58 29.53 0.86 -15.95
C THR A 58 30.61 0.20 -15.10
N GLN A 59 30.58 -1.13 -14.94
CA GLN A 59 31.67 -1.86 -14.27
C GLN A 59 32.99 -1.79 -15.05
N HIS A 60 32.94 -1.89 -16.37
CA HIS A 60 34.13 -1.76 -17.21
C HIS A 60 34.72 -0.34 -17.15
N GLU A 61 33.89 0.68 -17.11
CA GLU A 61 34.33 2.08 -17.03
C GLU A 61 34.90 2.43 -15.65
N GLN A 62 34.32 1.93 -14.55
CA GLN A 62 34.91 2.05 -13.22
C GLN A 62 36.24 1.31 -13.07
N SER A 63 36.47 0.24 -13.83
CA SER A 63 37.75 -0.49 -13.80
C SER A 63 38.92 0.27 -14.42
N LYS A 64 38.66 1.27 -15.29
CA LYS A 64 39.71 2.04 -15.99
C LYS A 64 40.30 3.17 -15.17
N HIS A 65 39.63 3.60 -14.11
CA HIS A 65 40.12 4.65 -13.21
C HIS A 65 40.07 4.15 -11.76
N PRO A 66 41.13 3.46 -11.27
CA PRO A 66 41.25 3.04 -9.89
C PRO A 66 41.67 4.22 -8.98
N GLU A 67 41.07 5.38 -9.16
CA GLU A 67 41.08 6.38 -8.09
C GLU A 67 40.22 5.79 -6.99
N GLN A 68 40.89 5.32 -5.94
CA GLN A 68 40.25 4.91 -4.70
C GLN A 68 39.23 6.00 -4.37
N PRO A 69 37.93 5.66 -4.20
CA PRO A 69 36.95 6.65 -3.82
C PRO A 69 37.45 7.24 -2.51
N GLU A 70 37.97 8.46 -2.59
CA GLU A 70 38.33 9.29 -1.45
C GLU A 70 37.15 9.16 -0.52
N LYS A 71 37.39 8.67 0.72
CA LYS A 71 36.35 8.42 1.71
C LYS A 71 35.61 9.73 1.92
N THR A 72 34.60 9.94 1.11
CA THR A 72 33.83 11.17 1.10
C THR A 72 33.03 11.04 2.37
N GLU A 73 33.46 11.76 3.41
CA GLU A 73 32.74 11.78 4.67
C GLU A 73 31.30 12.13 4.32
N LEU A 74 30.39 11.16 4.56
CA LEU A 74 28.99 11.33 4.23
C LEU A 74 28.51 12.62 4.87
N PRO A 75 27.96 13.58 4.09
CA PRO A 75 27.61 14.88 4.61
C PRO A 75 26.66 14.69 5.79
N LYS A 76 26.95 15.41 6.89
CA LYS A 76 26.20 15.30 8.15
C LYS A 76 24.73 15.74 7.99
N HIS A 77 24.41 16.43 6.89
CA HIS A 77 23.08 16.90 6.55
C HIS A 77 22.72 16.51 5.11
N PHE A 78 21.50 16.01 4.89
CA PHE A 78 20.97 15.73 3.56
C PHE A 78 20.84 17.04 2.78
N ASP A 79 21.48 17.09 1.62
CA ASP A 79 21.33 18.18 0.66
C ASP A 79 20.51 17.68 -0.53
N PRO A 80 19.30 18.23 -0.77
CA PRO A 80 18.49 17.84 -1.92
C PRO A 80 19.03 18.39 -3.26
N GLY A 81 19.98 19.33 -3.25
CA GLY A 81 20.49 20.02 -4.44
C GLY A 81 20.98 19.09 -5.57
N PRO A 82 21.93 18.18 -5.30
CA PRO A 82 22.44 17.24 -6.29
C PRO A 82 21.35 16.35 -6.89
N TYR A 83 20.42 15.86 -6.04
CA TYR A 83 19.29 15.05 -6.48
C TYR A 83 18.37 15.81 -7.42
N GLN A 84 18.06 17.08 -7.13
CA GLN A 84 17.21 17.90 -7.99
C GLN A 84 17.85 18.16 -9.36
N GLN A 85 19.16 18.33 -9.45
CA GLN A 85 19.85 18.49 -10.74
C GLN A 85 19.69 17.24 -11.62
N VAL A 86 19.92 16.06 -11.04
CA VAL A 86 19.77 14.78 -11.76
C VAL A 86 18.30 14.54 -12.14
N ILE A 87 17.35 14.80 -11.23
CA ILE A 87 15.91 14.68 -11.52
C ILE A 87 15.51 15.60 -12.67
N ASN A 88 15.94 16.87 -12.66
CA ASN A 88 15.64 17.82 -13.72
C ASN A 88 16.25 17.39 -15.07
N PHE A 89 17.44 16.80 -15.05
CA PHE A 89 18.08 16.25 -16.24
C PHE A 89 17.32 15.03 -16.79
N LEU A 90 16.97 14.08 -15.94
CA LEU A 90 16.22 12.88 -16.32
C LEU A 90 14.81 13.22 -16.82
N GLN A 91 14.17 14.23 -16.21
CA GLN A 91 12.88 14.73 -16.66
C GLN A 91 12.97 15.37 -18.06
N LYS A 92 14.03 16.15 -18.35
CA LYS A 92 14.25 16.76 -19.66
C LYS A 92 14.59 15.74 -20.75
N THR A 93 15.22 14.63 -20.39
CA THR A 93 15.59 13.56 -21.33
C THR A 93 14.49 12.53 -21.53
N GLY A 94 13.46 12.53 -20.68
CA GLY A 94 12.34 11.59 -20.76
C GLY A 94 12.63 10.20 -20.17
N ASP A 95 13.74 10.03 -19.44
CA ASP A 95 14.07 8.78 -18.74
C ASP A 95 13.26 8.66 -17.44
N THR A 96 12.04 8.15 -17.55
CA THR A 96 11.11 7.97 -16.43
C THR A 96 11.59 6.92 -15.42
N SER A 97 12.25 5.85 -15.89
CA SER A 97 12.77 4.77 -15.04
C SER A 97 13.92 5.22 -14.14
N GLY A 98 14.89 5.94 -14.73
CA GLY A 98 15.98 6.56 -13.97
C GLY A 98 15.46 7.60 -13.00
N LEU A 99 14.51 8.43 -13.45
CA LEU A 99 13.88 9.49 -12.66
C LEU A 99 13.20 8.92 -11.40
N ASP A 100 12.50 7.79 -11.51
CA ASP A 100 11.86 7.11 -10.36
C ASP A 100 12.88 6.59 -9.36
N THR A 101 13.96 5.98 -9.87
CA THR A 101 15.00 5.40 -9.03
C THR A 101 15.72 6.47 -8.21
N ILE A 102 16.14 7.56 -8.84
CA ILE A 102 16.83 8.67 -8.17
C ILE A 102 15.90 9.39 -7.20
N TYR A 103 14.64 9.60 -7.58
CA TYR A 103 13.65 10.24 -6.70
C TYR A 103 13.39 9.41 -5.43
N ILE A 104 13.15 8.10 -5.58
CA ILE A 104 12.93 7.20 -4.45
C ILE A 104 14.17 7.15 -3.53
N ARG A 105 15.37 7.11 -4.12
CA ARG A 105 16.62 7.14 -3.35
C ARG A 105 16.76 8.42 -2.54
N SER A 106 16.54 9.58 -3.16
CA SER A 106 16.54 10.89 -2.50
C SER A 106 15.59 10.93 -1.30
N LYS A 107 14.34 10.46 -1.48
CA LYS A 107 13.34 10.41 -0.40
C LYS A 107 13.64 9.40 0.70
N ASN A 108 14.29 8.28 0.38
CA ASN A 108 14.74 7.31 1.38
C ASN A 108 15.84 7.89 2.28
N GLU A 109 16.75 8.70 1.72
CA GLU A 109 17.80 9.38 2.49
C GLU A 109 17.21 10.48 3.39
N GLU A 110 16.29 11.29 2.87
CA GLU A 110 15.53 12.27 3.65
C GLU A 110 14.82 11.60 4.84
N ARG A 111 14.15 10.46 4.61
CA ARG A 111 13.52 9.66 5.67
C ARG A 111 14.54 9.16 6.68
N HIS A 112 15.66 8.59 6.22
CA HIS A 112 16.67 8.03 7.11
C HIS A 112 17.22 9.09 8.06
N GLN A 113 17.47 10.30 7.56
CA GLN A 113 17.92 11.40 8.40
C GLN A 113 16.81 11.88 9.35
N ALA A 114 15.58 12.05 8.87
CA ALA A 114 14.45 12.47 9.70
C ALA A 114 14.16 11.46 10.85
N CYS A 115 14.43 10.17 10.63
CA CYS A 115 14.26 9.13 11.64
C CYS A 115 15.48 8.94 12.55
N LYS A 116 16.67 9.42 12.15
CA LYS A 116 17.89 9.34 12.95
C LYS A 116 17.87 10.34 14.11
N ASP A 117 17.33 11.53 13.86
CA ASP A 117 17.10 12.52 14.90
C ASP A 117 15.86 12.11 15.71
N SER A 118 16.08 11.42 16.83
CA SER A 118 15.04 10.88 17.71
C SER A 118 14.31 11.96 18.54
N ASN A 119 14.29 13.20 18.06
CA ASN A 119 13.63 14.29 18.76
C ASN A 119 12.11 14.18 18.60
N ILE A 120 11.36 14.53 19.64
CA ILE A 120 9.90 14.38 19.64
C ILE A 120 9.23 15.28 18.58
N LEU A 121 9.87 16.40 18.24
CA LEU A 121 9.42 17.29 17.17
C LEU A 121 9.62 16.73 15.76
N THR A 122 10.63 15.87 15.54
CA THR A 122 10.95 15.28 14.22
C THR A 122 10.22 13.95 14.00
N PHE A 123 9.72 13.34 15.07
CA PHE A 123 8.97 12.08 15.02
C PHE A 123 7.79 12.07 14.02
N PRO A 124 6.92 13.11 13.94
CA PRO A 124 5.83 13.14 12.96
C PRO A 124 6.34 13.09 11.51
N GLY A 125 7.48 13.71 11.23
CA GLY A 125 8.12 13.70 9.92
C GLY A 125 8.61 12.30 9.53
N CYS A 126 9.26 11.60 10.46
CA CYS A 126 9.67 10.21 10.27
C CYS A 126 8.47 9.29 10.02
N VAL A 127 7.38 9.43 10.78
CA VAL A 127 6.15 8.64 10.59
C VAL A 127 5.52 8.93 9.24
N TYR A 128 5.40 10.20 8.87
CA TYR A 128 4.85 10.60 7.57
C TYR A 128 5.68 10.05 6.39
N LEU A 129 7.01 10.21 6.43
CA LEU A 129 7.91 9.71 5.38
C LEU A 129 7.93 8.17 5.33
N SER A 130 7.78 7.51 6.47
CA SER A 130 7.66 6.04 6.53
C SER A 130 6.31 5.55 6.00
N ALA A 131 5.23 6.29 6.24
CA ALA A 131 3.93 5.99 5.62
C ALA A 131 3.96 6.25 4.11
N ALA A 132 4.61 7.33 3.66
CA ALA A 132 4.78 7.65 2.25
C ALA A 132 5.59 6.58 1.50
N PHE A 133 6.52 5.92 2.17
CA PHE A 133 7.26 4.77 1.62
C PHE A 133 6.34 3.62 1.19
N LEU A 134 5.26 3.33 1.95
CA LEU A 134 4.28 2.31 1.58
C LEU A 134 3.57 2.61 0.26
N VAL A 135 3.49 3.89 -0.12
CA VAL A 135 2.83 4.36 -1.35
C VAL A 135 3.87 4.72 -2.43
N GLY A 136 5.15 4.39 -2.21
CA GLY A 136 6.22 4.75 -3.13
C GLY A 136 6.30 6.25 -3.40
N TYR A 137 6.06 7.06 -2.37
CA TYR A 137 6.05 8.54 -2.45
C TYR A 137 5.09 9.10 -3.52
N GLY A 138 4.02 8.37 -3.84
CA GLY A 138 3.01 8.79 -4.82
C GLY A 138 3.36 8.50 -6.28
N ARG A 139 4.53 7.91 -6.58
CA ARG A 139 4.88 7.52 -7.96
C ARG A 139 4.40 6.12 -8.33
N ARG A 140 4.21 5.23 -7.36
CA ARG A 140 3.78 3.85 -7.59
C ARG A 140 2.30 3.67 -7.27
N LEU A 141 1.42 4.24 -8.10
CA LEU A 141 -0.04 4.12 -7.95
C LEU A 141 -0.49 2.66 -7.76
N VAL A 142 0.14 1.73 -8.48
CA VAL A 142 -0.15 0.28 -8.42
C VAL A 142 -0.04 -0.26 -6.99
N ILE A 143 0.98 0.17 -6.22
CA ILE A 143 1.16 -0.29 -4.85
C ILE A 143 0.04 0.24 -3.95
N ALA A 144 -0.37 1.49 -4.12
CA ALA A 144 -1.48 2.08 -3.36
C ALA A 144 -2.81 1.38 -3.65
N VAL A 145 -3.05 1.02 -4.92
CA VAL A 145 -4.24 0.27 -5.35
C VAL A 145 -4.23 -1.13 -4.74
N ILE A 146 -3.12 -1.86 -4.82
CA ILE A 146 -2.99 -3.20 -4.22
C ILE A 146 -3.18 -3.13 -2.70
N ALA A 147 -2.54 -2.17 -2.03
CA ALA A 147 -2.71 -1.96 -0.59
C ALA A 147 -4.17 -1.69 -0.22
N SER A 148 -4.88 -0.89 -1.02
CA SER A 148 -6.31 -0.62 -0.85
C SER A 148 -7.14 -1.90 -0.99
N ILE A 149 -6.89 -2.70 -2.03
CA ILE A 149 -7.58 -3.98 -2.25
C ILE A 149 -7.35 -4.93 -1.08
N LEU A 150 -6.08 -5.11 -0.67
CA LEU A 150 -5.72 -5.97 0.46
C LEU A 150 -6.41 -5.51 1.75
N PHE A 151 -6.48 -4.21 1.98
CA PHE A 151 -7.12 -3.66 3.17
C PHE A 151 -8.64 -3.85 3.15
N VAL A 152 -9.29 -3.70 1.98
CA VAL A 152 -10.73 -4.00 1.82
C VAL A 152 -11.01 -5.50 2.00
N VAL A 153 -10.18 -6.38 1.45
CA VAL A 153 -10.30 -7.84 1.62
C VAL A 153 -10.10 -8.23 3.08
N PHE A 154 -9.10 -7.65 3.74
CA PHE A 154 -8.85 -7.86 5.16
C PHE A 154 -10.03 -7.37 6.02
N GLY A 155 -10.60 -6.20 5.73
CA GLY A 155 -11.82 -5.72 6.37
C GLY A 155 -12.98 -6.65 6.18
N ALA A 156 -13.23 -7.11 4.96
CA ALA A 156 -14.26 -8.10 4.68
C ALA A 156 -14.04 -9.39 5.50
N TYR A 157 -12.80 -9.85 5.64
CA TYR A 157 -12.46 -11.00 6.47
C TYR A 157 -12.75 -10.76 7.97
N VAL A 158 -12.36 -9.60 8.51
CA VAL A 158 -12.65 -9.23 9.92
C VAL A 158 -14.15 -9.14 10.17
N PHE A 159 -14.92 -8.56 9.24
CA PHE A 159 -16.38 -8.49 9.32
C PHE A 159 -17.05 -9.86 9.16
N ARG A 160 -16.42 -10.82 8.46
CA ARG A 160 -16.98 -12.17 8.33
C ARG A 160 -17.02 -12.93 9.64
N LYS A 161 -16.06 -12.69 10.54
CA LYS A 161 -15.99 -13.34 11.86
C LYS A 161 -16.95 -12.75 12.89
N GLN A 162 -17.61 -11.64 12.58
CA GLN A 162 -18.54 -11.03 13.53
C GLN A 162 -19.85 -11.80 13.58
N GLU A 163 -20.30 -12.06 14.80
CA GLU A 163 -21.65 -12.55 15.07
C GLU A 163 -22.67 -11.56 14.52
N LYS A 164 -23.86 -12.06 14.16
CA LYS A 164 -24.89 -11.28 13.47
C LYS A 164 -25.12 -9.96 14.23
N PRO A 165 -25.03 -8.78 13.57
CA PRO A 165 -25.22 -7.51 14.23
C PRO A 165 -26.59 -7.51 14.90
N LYS A 166 -26.64 -7.12 16.18
CA LYS A 166 -27.90 -6.93 16.88
C LYS A 166 -28.52 -5.65 16.33
N PHE A 167 -29.37 -5.78 15.31
CA PHE A 167 -30.14 -4.66 14.81
C PHE A 167 -30.94 -4.08 15.97
N LYS A 168 -30.80 -2.76 16.19
CA LYS A 168 -31.68 -2.05 17.11
C LYS A 168 -33.08 -2.18 16.53
N LYS A 169 -33.89 -3.07 17.11
CA LYS A 169 -35.33 -3.09 16.84
C LYS A 169 -35.84 -1.71 17.25
N LYS A 170 -36.10 -0.85 16.26
CA LYS A 170 -36.76 0.42 16.49
C LYS A 170 -38.10 0.05 17.10
N PHE A 171 -38.26 0.34 18.39
CA PHE A 171 -39.49 0.04 19.11
C PHE A 171 -40.54 1.00 18.55
N ILE A 172 -41.21 0.59 17.47
CA ILE A 172 -42.39 1.27 16.96
C ILE A 172 -43.45 0.95 18.03
N ALA A 173 -43.80 1.96 18.83
CA ALA A 173 -44.89 1.81 19.78
C ALA A 173 -46.11 1.26 19.02
N PRO A 174 -46.79 0.23 19.54
CA PRO A 174 -47.95 -0.34 18.87
C PRO A 174 -48.98 0.77 18.72
N THR A 175 -49.09 1.31 17.51
CA THR A 175 -50.18 2.19 17.17
C THR A 175 -51.37 1.25 17.02
N VAL A 176 -52.34 1.40 17.92
CA VAL A 176 -53.59 0.63 17.90
C VAL A 176 -54.35 1.04 16.63
N THR A 177 -54.04 0.38 15.52
CA THR A 177 -54.88 0.40 14.32
C THR A 177 -55.49 -0.98 14.22
N ASP A 178 -56.77 -1.01 14.56
CA ASP A 178 -57.60 -2.19 14.60
C ASP A 178 -57.60 -2.95 13.26
N SER A 179 -57.52 -4.29 13.35
CA SER A 179 -58.04 -5.23 12.35
C SER A 179 -57.42 -5.28 10.94
N VAL A 180 -56.09 -5.17 10.80
CA VAL A 180 -55.43 -5.61 9.56
C VAL A 180 -54.93 -7.06 9.71
N SER A 181 -55.52 -7.92 8.89
CA SER A 181 -55.26 -9.36 8.74
C SER A 181 -53.75 -9.68 8.75
N PRO A 182 -53.31 -10.77 9.40
CA PRO A 182 -51.90 -11.15 9.49
C PRO A 182 -51.40 -11.62 8.11
N ALA A 183 -51.11 -10.66 7.23
CA ALA A 183 -50.30 -10.91 6.07
C ALA A 183 -48.96 -11.45 6.60
N THR A 184 -48.74 -12.73 6.35
CA THR A 184 -47.49 -13.44 6.59
C THR A 184 -46.42 -12.77 5.74
N HIS A 185 -45.91 -11.63 6.20
CA HIS A 185 -44.65 -11.09 5.72
C HIS A 185 -43.60 -12.06 6.23
N THR A 186 -43.36 -13.13 5.45
CA THR A 186 -42.09 -13.83 5.51
C THR A 186 -41.04 -12.73 5.47
N PRO A 187 -40.20 -12.59 6.51
CA PRO A 187 -39.17 -11.57 6.54
C PRO A 187 -38.32 -11.81 5.30
N SER A 188 -38.57 -11.02 4.25
CA SER A 188 -37.88 -11.13 2.99
C SER A 188 -36.42 -11.04 3.34
N ASP A 189 -35.72 -12.15 3.10
CA ASP A 189 -34.36 -12.43 3.54
C ASP A 189 -33.59 -11.13 3.68
N GLU A 190 -33.49 -10.72 4.94
CA GLU A 190 -32.96 -9.45 5.40
C GLU A 190 -31.60 -9.29 4.73
N TYR A 191 -31.58 -8.51 3.64
CA TYR A 191 -30.49 -8.45 2.68
C TYR A 191 -29.29 -7.85 3.38
N VAL A 192 -28.55 -8.71 4.09
CA VAL A 192 -27.26 -8.36 4.68
C VAL A 192 -26.43 -8.00 3.46
N PRO A 193 -26.07 -6.72 3.31
CA PRO A 193 -25.27 -6.28 2.17
C PRO A 193 -24.07 -7.21 2.10
N LEU A 194 -23.74 -7.64 0.89
CA LEU A 194 -22.54 -8.42 0.62
C LEU A 194 -21.40 -7.82 1.45
N ARG A 195 -20.84 -8.60 2.40
CA ARG A 195 -19.95 -8.09 3.47
C ARG A 195 -18.73 -7.32 2.91
N TRP A 196 -18.33 -7.64 1.68
CA TRP A 196 -17.31 -6.89 0.95
C TRP A 196 -17.77 -5.49 0.55
N ALA A 197 -19.02 -5.31 0.11
CA ALA A 197 -19.60 -4.01 -0.22
C ALA A 197 -19.66 -3.12 1.03
N TYR A 198 -19.97 -3.72 2.19
CA TYR A 198 -19.89 -3.01 3.46
C TYR A 198 -18.46 -2.55 3.79
N SER A 199 -17.47 -3.43 3.64
CA SER A 199 -16.06 -3.08 3.88
C SER A 199 -15.54 -2.02 2.92
N PHE A 200 -16.01 -2.04 1.67
CA PHE A 200 -15.66 -1.07 0.64
C PHE A 200 -16.29 0.31 0.90
N ASP A 201 -17.59 0.36 1.22
CA ASP A 201 -18.32 1.58 1.62
C ASP A 201 -17.67 2.26 2.84
N MET A 202 -17.21 1.46 3.81
CA MET A 202 -16.49 1.98 4.97
C MET A 202 -15.05 2.42 4.65
N PHE A 203 -14.42 1.89 3.59
CA PHE A 203 -13.08 2.27 3.17
C PHE A 203 -13.08 3.54 2.31
N ILE A 204 -14.14 3.83 1.57
CA ILE A 204 -14.26 5.04 0.74
C ILE A 204 -15.30 5.98 1.36
N PRO A 205 -14.93 6.75 2.40
CA PRO A 205 -15.88 7.57 3.16
C PRO A 205 -16.49 8.72 2.36
N LEU A 206 -15.98 9.03 1.16
CA LEU A 206 -16.53 10.05 0.28
C LEU A 206 -17.86 9.64 -0.36
N ILE A 207 -18.07 8.34 -0.60
CA ILE A 207 -19.26 7.84 -1.30
C ILE A 207 -20.07 7.04 -0.31
N LYS A 208 -21.15 7.62 0.22
CA LYS A 208 -22.11 6.88 1.05
C LYS A 208 -22.99 6.07 0.12
N LEU A 209 -22.73 4.78 -0.01
CA LEU A 209 -23.57 3.89 -0.83
C LEU A 209 -24.94 3.65 -0.19
N ARG A 210 -25.04 3.70 1.15
CA ARG A 210 -26.32 3.51 1.86
C ARG A 210 -26.34 4.09 3.28
N ASP A 211 -27.29 4.98 3.56
CA ASP A 211 -27.44 5.60 4.90
C ASP A 211 -27.68 4.58 6.03
N LYS A 212 -28.36 3.47 5.73
CA LYS A 212 -28.64 2.40 6.72
C LYS A 212 -27.37 1.81 7.35
N HIS A 213 -26.25 1.79 6.64
CA HIS A 213 -24.99 1.27 7.17
C HIS A 213 -24.40 2.10 8.31
N TYR A 214 -24.79 3.38 8.40
CA TYR A 214 -24.26 4.32 9.37
C TYR A 214 -25.18 4.50 10.57
N ASN A 215 -26.49 4.43 10.36
CA ASN A 215 -27.48 4.76 11.38
C ASN A 215 -28.02 3.53 12.13
N ASP A 216 -28.07 2.36 11.48
CA ASP A 216 -28.80 1.20 12.03
C ASP A 216 -27.89 0.16 12.69
N VAL A 217 -26.57 0.27 12.52
CA VAL A 217 -25.60 -0.75 12.97
C VAL A 217 -24.71 -0.21 14.08
N ASP A 218 -25.07 -0.54 15.32
CA ASP A 218 -24.23 -0.29 16.49
C ASP A 218 -23.26 -1.44 16.73
N PHE A 219 -22.00 -1.23 16.35
CA PHE A 219 -20.92 -2.11 16.74
C PHE A 219 -20.45 -1.78 18.16
N THR A 220 -20.41 -2.79 19.02
CA THR A 220 -19.87 -2.70 20.37
C THR A 220 -18.47 -3.34 20.45
N GLY A 221 -17.65 -2.89 21.39
CA GLY A 221 -16.35 -3.48 21.68
C GLY A 221 -15.24 -3.19 20.65
N LYS A 222 -14.33 -4.14 20.46
CA LYS A 222 -13.09 -4.00 19.66
C LYS A 222 -13.35 -3.70 18.18
N ILE A 223 -14.51 -4.13 17.66
CA ILE A 223 -14.90 -3.93 16.26
C ILE A 223 -15.09 -2.46 15.94
N ARG A 224 -15.61 -1.68 16.91
CA ARG A 224 -15.81 -0.25 16.75
C ARG A 224 -14.47 0.46 16.52
N PHE A 225 -13.44 0.07 17.27
CA PHE A 225 -12.10 0.61 17.09
C PHE A 225 -11.52 0.23 15.72
N TYR A 226 -11.70 -1.04 15.31
CA TYR A 226 -11.29 -1.48 13.97
C TYR A 226 -11.98 -0.68 12.86
N LEU A 227 -13.28 -0.41 12.97
CA LEU A 227 -14.03 0.41 12.00
C LEU A 227 -13.48 1.83 11.88
N TYR A 228 -13.10 2.45 13.00
CA TYR A 228 -12.46 3.77 12.96
C TYR A 228 -11.09 3.73 12.29
N ALA A 229 -10.27 2.73 12.64
CA ALA A 229 -8.98 2.53 11.97
C ALA A 229 -9.15 2.26 10.47
N HIS A 230 -10.19 1.50 10.08
CA HIS A 230 -10.49 1.17 8.70
C HIS A 230 -10.90 2.40 7.88
N LYS A 231 -11.77 3.25 8.45
CA LYS A 231 -12.15 4.55 7.87
C LYS A 231 -10.96 5.50 7.77
N LEU A 232 -10.12 5.56 8.80
CA LEU A 232 -8.93 6.41 8.82
C LEU A 232 -7.93 5.98 7.74
N ALA A 233 -7.68 4.68 7.60
CA ALA A 233 -6.85 4.13 6.54
C ALA A 233 -7.43 4.48 5.16
N GLY A 234 -8.76 4.39 4.99
CA GLY A 234 -9.46 4.83 3.79
C GLY A 234 -9.20 6.30 3.42
N TRP A 235 -9.27 7.20 4.40
CA TRP A 235 -8.92 8.61 4.19
C TRP A 235 -7.46 8.80 3.78
N ILE A 236 -6.53 8.11 4.47
CA ILE A 236 -5.10 8.21 4.19
C ILE A 236 -4.77 7.66 2.80
N LEU A 237 -5.21 6.45 2.47
CA LEU A 237 -4.96 5.88 1.13
C LEU A 237 -5.69 6.65 0.03
N GLY A 238 -6.89 7.17 0.31
CA GLY A 238 -7.64 8.00 -0.64
C GLY A 238 -6.89 9.27 -1.05
N THR A 239 -6.28 9.99 -0.10
CA THR A 239 -5.47 11.18 -0.43
C THR A 239 -4.22 10.82 -1.23
N PHE A 240 -3.59 9.68 -0.95
CA PHE A 240 -2.46 9.18 -1.73
C PHE A 240 -2.85 8.81 -3.16
N ILE A 241 -4.01 8.17 -3.38
CA ILE A 241 -4.51 7.87 -4.73
C ILE A 241 -4.76 9.17 -5.50
N VAL A 242 -5.45 10.15 -4.89
CA VAL A 242 -5.69 11.45 -5.51
C VAL A 242 -4.37 12.17 -5.83
N ALA A 243 -3.42 12.19 -4.88
CA ALA A 243 -2.11 12.79 -5.09
C ALA A 243 -1.33 12.11 -6.22
N SER A 244 -1.41 10.78 -6.31
CA SER A 244 -0.77 10.00 -7.38
C SER A 244 -1.39 10.32 -8.75
N ILE A 245 -2.72 10.40 -8.84
CA ILE A 245 -3.42 10.80 -10.07
C ILE A 245 -3.03 12.22 -10.48
N VAL A 246 -3.03 13.17 -9.55
CA VAL A 246 -2.60 14.55 -9.81
C VAL A 246 -1.14 14.61 -10.23
N SER A 247 -0.26 13.78 -9.65
CA SER A 247 1.15 13.71 -10.04
C SER A 247 1.35 13.14 -11.44
N LEU A 248 0.45 12.30 -11.95
CA LEU A 248 0.50 11.79 -13.32
C LEU A 248 0.08 12.84 -14.36
N THR A 249 -0.65 13.89 -13.94
CA THR A 249 -1.10 14.96 -14.86
C THR A 249 -0.08 16.08 -15.07
N LYS A 250 1.10 16.00 -14.45
CA LYS A 250 2.19 16.98 -14.57
C LYS A 250 3.39 16.38 -15.29
#